data_AF-A0A1I8CTK5-F1
#
_entry.id   AF-A0A1I8CTK5-F1
#
_cell.length_a   1.000
_cell.length_b   1.000
_cell.length_c   1.000
_cell.angle_alpha   90.00
_cell.angle_beta   90.00
_cell.angle_gamma   90.00
#
_symmetry.space_group_name_H-M   'P 1'
#
loop_
_entity.id
_entity.type
_entity.pdbx_description
1 polymer ?
#
loop_
_entity_poly.entity_id
_entity_poly.type
_entity_poly.pdbx_seq_one_letter_code
_entity_poly.pdbx_strand_id
1 'polypeptide(L)'
;MKKVISPGLAPIPNYGDGTKVIFHYDIYQPDNANTLIDMPEESEKYTLIDTSRKPWPHGYGKALEVVFGKKFQLALFEKIIPTMCMDEISTFDVLPQEITVFPMMAKTLRNISKKEVDRKSGKHCHDHDHPKEHRCAAMGPQDTGYKELDDWMKDPVPLRFKIHLLSVLQYDEYTHDTWQMSPEEKMINVVQFRKTGNDLLKENKIEEASIKYREALGLVDTLSLLEKPGEKEWKLIDDLNIPLYLNLSKCYLDMKQYYEAINTASEALKREPDNLKGLFRRAKANRLVGKFNEASLDYLRIKELDPTMGKTIEQEMALLLDARVKFEANKDNVYKQMFKGVSDGNK
;
A
#
# COMPACT_ATOMS: atom_id res chain seq x y z
N MET A 1 22.63 24.96 -14.32
CA MET A 1 24.08 24.89 -14.60
C MET A 1 24.72 23.89 -13.64
N LYS A 2 25.51 22.91 -14.11
CA LYS A 2 26.18 21.92 -13.25
C LYS A 2 27.63 22.33 -12.98
N LYS A 3 28.09 22.18 -11.74
CA LYS A 3 29.50 22.30 -11.35
C LYS A 3 29.88 21.11 -10.46
N VAL A 4 30.89 20.34 -10.87
CA VAL A 4 31.38 19.18 -10.13
C VAL A 4 32.29 19.66 -9.00
N ILE A 5 32.00 19.22 -7.78
CA ILE A 5 32.83 19.47 -6.58
C ILE A 5 33.75 18.28 -6.34
N SER A 6 33.21 17.07 -6.42
CA SER A 6 33.96 15.81 -6.33
C SER A 6 33.48 14.90 -7.45
N PRO A 7 34.36 14.38 -8.33
CA PRO A 7 33.97 13.68 -9.56
C PRO A 7 33.43 12.27 -9.36
N GLY A 8 33.53 11.67 -8.17
CA GLY A 8 33.04 10.32 -7.89
C GLY A 8 33.75 9.22 -8.69
N LEU A 9 33.07 8.08 -8.84
CA LEU A 9 33.52 6.85 -9.50
C LEU A 9 32.88 6.72 -10.89
N ALA A 10 33.73 6.80 -11.92
CA ALA A 10 33.32 6.55 -13.30
C ALA A 10 33.22 5.03 -13.60
N PRO A 11 32.42 4.61 -14.60
CA PRO A 11 31.61 5.41 -15.51
C PRO A 11 30.26 5.86 -14.90
N ILE A 12 29.60 6.80 -15.58
CA ILE A 12 28.22 7.20 -15.24
C ILE A 12 27.31 5.96 -15.32
N PRO A 13 26.52 5.65 -14.27
CA PRO A 13 25.58 4.54 -14.26
C PRO A 13 24.49 4.65 -15.34
N ASN A 14 23.82 3.53 -15.63
CA ASN A 14 22.61 3.56 -16.45
C ASN A 14 21.41 4.02 -15.59
N TYR A 15 20.64 4.98 -16.10
CA TYR A 15 19.46 5.56 -15.44
C TYR A 15 18.19 5.26 -16.24
N GLY A 16 17.90 3.98 -16.44
CA GLY A 16 16.66 3.53 -17.08
C GLY A 16 15.43 3.65 -16.15
N ASP A 17 14.24 3.48 -16.72
CA ASP A 17 13.00 3.41 -15.94
C ASP A 17 13.09 2.30 -14.88
N GLY A 18 12.66 2.61 -13.66
CA GLY A 18 12.76 1.69 -12.53
C GLY A 18 14.13 1.69 -11.83
N THR A 19 15.11 2.47 -12.27
CA THR A 19 16.37 2.65 -11.53
C THR A 19 16.09 3.37 -10.21
N LYS A 20 16.58 2.81 -9.10
CA LYS A 20 16.51 3.44 -7.78
C LYS A 20 17.80 4.18 -7.48
N VAL A 21 17.69 5.47 -7.17
CA VAL A 21 18.81 6.31 -6.76
C VAL A 21 18.66 6.70 -5.29
N ILE A 22 19.79 6.72 -4.59
CA ILE A 22 19.89 7.12 -3.19
C ILE A 22 20.91 8.24 -3.10
N PHE A 23 20.52 9.39 -2.58
CA PHE A 23 21.40 10.56 -2.52
C PHE A 23 21.09 11.47 -1.34
N HIS A 24 22.08 12.27 -0.96
CA HIS A 24 21.86 13.42 -0.10
C HIS A 24 21.75 14.68 -0.94
N TYR A 25 20.85 15.57 -0.54
CA TYR A 25 20.76 16.93 -1.06
C TYR A 25 20.91 17.97 0.06
N ASP A 26 21.45 19.13 -0.31
CA ASP A 26 21.40 20.39 0.42
C ASP A 26 20.93 21.48 -0.56
N ILE A 27 19.95 22.29 -0.18
CA ILE A 27 19.36 23.32 -1.04
C ILE A 27 19.61 24.68 -0.43
N TYR A 28 20.22 25.55 -1.23
CA TYR A 28 20.66 26.86 -0.82
C TYR A 28 19.94 27.95 -1.61
N GLN A 29 19.47 28.95 -0.88
CA GLN A 29 18.96 30.20 -1.43
C GLN A 29 20.06 31.25 -1.42
N PRO A 30 20.34 31.93 -2.54
CA PRO A 30 21.30 33.03 -2.59
C PRO A 30 20.74 34.27 -1.89
N ASP A 31 21.59 35.06 -1.22
CA ASP A 31 21.15 36.26 -0.51
C ASP A 31 20.70 37.39 -1.47
N ASN A 32 21.34 37.51 -2.63
CA ASN A 32 21.04 38.52 -3.64
C ASN A 32 21.29 37.97 -5.06
N ALA A 33 20.39 37.11 -5.56
CA ALA A 33 20.43 36.69 -6.97
C ALA A 33 19.02 36.45 -7.52
N ASN A 34 18.69 37.16 -8.62
CA ASN A 34 17.40 37.01 -9.31
C ASN A 34 17.53 36.19 -10.60
N THR A 35 18.75 36.05 -11.12
CA THR A 35 19.05 35.25 -12.32
C THR A 35 20.18 34.27 -12.06
N LEU A 36 20.36 33.29 -12.96
CA LEU A 36 21.48 32.35 -12.87
C LEU A 36 22.86 33.01 -13.02
N ILE A 37 22.91 34.17 -13.68
CA ILE A 37 24.17 34.91 -13.91
C ILE A 37 24.63 35.58 -12.61
N ASP A 38 23.67 35.96 -11.76
CA ASP A 38 23.93 36.68 -10.52
C ASP A 38 24.25 35.73 -9.34
N MET A 39 24.30 34.42 -9.59
CA MET A 39 24.54 33.41 -8.55
C MET A 39 25.95 33.56 -7.97
N PRO A 40 26.09 33.84 -6.66
CA PRO A 40 27.41 34.05 -6.06
C PRO A 40 28.31 32.82 -6.11
N GLU A 41 29.62 33.05 -6.18
CA GLU A 41 30.60 31.96 -6.07
C GLU A 41 30.89 31.62 -4.62
N GLU A 42 30.85 32.61 -3.72
CA GLU A 42 31.20 32.43 -2.32
C GLU A 42 30.07 31.72 -1.55
N SER A 43 30.42 30.67 -0.81
CA SER A 43 29.46 29.88 -0.04
C SER A 43 28.79 30.65 1.10
N GLU A 44 29.36 31.77 1.53
CA GLU A 44 28.86 32.60 2.63
C GLU A 44 27.63 33.43 2.23
N LYS A 45 27.41 33.65 0.93
CA LYS A 45 26.27 34.41 0.37
C LYS A 45 25.04 33.53 0.13
N TYR A 46 24.96 32.42 0.85
CA TYR A 46 23.93 31.41 0.69
C TYR A 46 23.34 31.03 2.04
N THR A 47 22.02 31.01 2.10
CA THR A 47 21.26 30.48 3.22
C THR A 47 20.81 29.05 2.89
N LEU A 48 21.12 28.09 3.77
CA LEU A 48 20.63 26.72 3.65
C LEU A 48 19.14 26.69 4.01
N ILE A 49 18.27 26.40 3.03
CA ILE A 49 16.83 26.38 3.23
C ILE A 49 16.27 24.97 3.42
N ASP A 50 16.92 23.93 2.89
CA ASP A 50 16.48 22.55 3.08
C ASP A 50 17.64 21.55 2.96
N THR A 51 17.58 20.45 3.72
CA THR A 51 18.62 19.41 3.68
C THR A 51 18.04 18.03 3.95
N SER A 52 18.60 17.03 3.28
CA SER A 52 18.34 15.62 3.58
C SER A 52 19.05 15.13 4.85
N ARG A 53 20.10 15.83 5.33
CA ARG A 53 21.01 15.33 6.37
C ARG A 53 20.57 15.66 7.79
N LYS A 54 19.78 16.72 7.97
CA LYS A 54 19.24 17.13 9.28
C LYS A 54 17.77 16.72 9.38
N PRO A 55 17.32 16.20 10.53
CA PRO A 55 15.90 15.90 10.75
C PRO A 55 15.09 17.20 10.90
N TRP A 56 13.76 17.03 11.01
CA TRP A 56 12.85 18.12 11.36
C TRP A 56 13.36 18.92 12.58
N PRO A 57 13.24 20.27 12.58
CA PRO A 57 12.49 21.12 11.63
C PRO A 57 13.25 21.56 10.38
N HIS A 58 14.53 21.26 10.27
CA HIS A 58 15.42 21.86 9.26
C HIS A 58 15.67 20.96 8.04
N GLY A 59 14.97 19.84 7.92
CA GLY A 59 15.20 18.91 6.82
C GLY A 59 14.48 17.58 6.96
N TYR A 60 14.89 16.62 6.12
CA TYR A 60 14.31 15.28 6.05
C TYR A 60 14.95 14.28 7.03
N GLY A 61 16.27 14.36 7.23
CA GLY A 61 17.01 13.56 8.21
C GLY A 61 17.48 12.18 7.74
N LYS A 62 17.28 11.83 6.47
CA LYS A 62 17.84 10.63 5.83
C LYS A 62 18.10 10.86 4.35
N ALA A 63 18.87 9.97 3.73
CA ALA A 63 19.09 10.03 2.28
C ALA A 63 17.74 9.91 1.54
N LEU A 64 17.60 10.67 0.46
CA LEU A 64 16.42 10.62 -0.38
C LEU A 64 16.52 9.45 -1.35
N GLU A 65 15.44 8.68 -1.45
CA GLU A 65 15.32 7.56 -2.37
C GLU A 65 14.31 7.93 -3.46
N VAL A 66 14.74 7.85 -4.73
CA VAL A 66 13.90 8.17 -5.89
C VAL A 66 13.96 7.03 -6.88
N VAL A 67 12.81 6.65 -7.43
CA VAL A 67 12.73 5.65 -8.50
C VAL A 67 12.36 6.35 -9.80
N PHE A 68 13.20 6.16 -10.82
CA PHE A 68 13.09 6.81 -12.12
C PHE A 68 11.91 6.27 -12.93
N GLY A 69 11.30 7.12 -13.78
CA GLY A 69 10.21 6.74 -14.68
C GLY A 69 8.84 6.70 -14.01
N LYS A 70 8.77 6.96 -12.70
CA LYS A 70 7.51 6.98 -11.92
C LYS A 70 6.94 8.39 -11.75
N LYS A 71 7.51 9.40 -12.43
CA LYS A 71 7.08 10.81 -12.40
C LYS A 71 6.96 11.34 -10.96
N PHE A 72 8.03 11.19 -10.18
CA PHE A 72 8.10 11.75 -8.82
C PHE A 72 7.93 13.27 -8.82
N GLN A 73 7.55 13.81 -7.65
CA GLN A 73 7.07 15.20 -7.51
C GLN A 73 8.02 16.29 -8.01
N LEU A 74 9.32 16.03 -8.20
CA LEU A 74 10.26 17.01 -8.74
C LEU A 74 11.03 16.43 -9.94
N ALA A 75 10.53 16.69 -11.14
CA ALA A 75 11.12 16.22 -12.41
C ALA A 75 12.58 16.67 -12.62
N LEU A 76 13.03 17.70 -11.91
CA LEU A 76 14.43 18.14 -11.91
C LEU A 76 15.39 16.99 -11.60
N PHE A 77 15.07 16.11 -10.63
CA PHE A 77 15.97 15.03 -10.23
C PHE A 77 16.22 14.04 -11.36
N GLU A 78 15.19 13.74 -12.17
CA GLU A 78 15.32 12.90 -13.36
C GLU A 78 16.17 13.57 -14.46
N LYS A 79 16.35 14.89 -14.42
CA LYS A 79 17.24 15.62 -15.36
C LYS A 79 18.69 15.70 -14.87
N ILE A 80 18.90 15.99 -13.58
CA ILE A 80 20.25 16.31 -13.06
C ILE A 80 21.05 15.09 -12.61
N ILE A 81 20.40 14.11 -11.98
CA ILE A 81 21.08 12.93 -11.42
C ILE A 81 21.71 12.06 -12.52
N PRO A 82 21.08 11.85 -13.70
CA PRO A 82 21.71 11.07 -14.78
C PRO A 82 23.03 11.62 -15.31
N THR A 83 23.35 12.88 -14.99
CA THR A 83 24.62 13.48 -15.36
C THR A 83 25.74 13.14 -14.37
N MET A 84 25.45 12.44 -13.26
CA MET A 84 26.38 12.21 -12.15
C MET A 84 26.94 10.78 -12.11
N CYS A 85 28.20 10.67 -11.70
CA CYS A 85 28.87 9.43 -11.31
C CYS A 85 28.49 8.98 -9.88
N MET A 86 28.68 7.70 -9.57
CA MET A 86 28.54 7.19 -8.20
C MET A 86 29.50 7.92 -7.25
N ASP A 87 29.09 8.25 -6.02
CA ASP A 87 29.87 9.02 -5.05
C ASP A 87 30.26 10.44 -5.52
N GLU A 88 29.66 10.92 -6.62
CA GLU A 88 29.89 12.29 -7.12
C GLU A 88 29.19 13.31 -6.21
N ILE A 89 29.86 14.43 -5.97
CA ILE A 89 29.27 15.63 -5.36
C ILE A 89 29.25 16.74 -6.41
N SER A 90 28.06 17.21 -6.75
CA SER A 90 27.86 18.30 -7.71
C SER A 90 26.87 19.33 -7.20
N THR A 91 27.09 20.59 -7.60
CA THR A 91 26.13 21.67 -7.44
C THR A 91 25.42 21.97 -8.75
N PHE A 92 24.12 22.25 -8.64
CA PHE A 92 23.25 22.59 -9.74
C PHE A 92 22.54 23.91 -9.42
N ASP A 93 22.79 24.93 -10.24
CA ASP A 93 22.03 26.19 -10.17
C ASP A 93 20.80 26.08 -11.08
N VAL A 94 19.63 26.27 -10.49
CA VAL A 94 18.33 25.92 -11.08
C VAL A 94 17.41 27.13 -11.07
N LEU A 95 16.75 27.35 -12.22
CA LEU A 95 15.78 28.42 -12.41
C LEU A 95 14.47 28.14 -11.67
N PRO A 96 13.78 29.16 -11.15
CA PRO A 96 12.51 29.00 -10.43
C PRO A 96 11.45 28.18 -11.17
N GLN A 97 11.38 28.31 -12.51
CA GLN A 97 10.39 27.62 -13.33
C GLN A 97 10.54 26.09 -13.31
N GLU A 98 11.75 25.58 -13.08
CA GLU A 98 12.05 24.14 -13.03
C GLU A 98 11.79 23.52 -11.64
N ILE A 99 11.53 24.35 -10.63
CA ILE A 99 11.40 23.96 -9.21
C ILE A 99 10.11 24.49 -8.57
N THR A 100 9.09 24.81 -9.37
CA THR A 100 7.78 25.30 -8.88
C THR A 100 7.12 24.38 -7.83
N VAL A 101 7.40 23.08 -7.92
CA VAL A 101 6.87 22.03 -7.04
C VAL A 101 7.76 21.72 -5.82
N PHE A 102 8.97 22.30 -5.75
CA PHE A 102 9.91 22.09 -4.65
C PHE A 102 9.32 22.39 -3.26
N PRO A 103 8.61 23.52 -3.03
CA PRO A 103 8.06 23.83 -1.71
C PRO A 103 7.12 22.75 -1.17
N MET A 104 6.29 22.17 -2.04
CA MET A 104 5.36 21.11 -1.66
C MET A 104 6.10 19.81 -1.34
N MET A 105 7.12 19.45 -2.14
CA MET A 105 7.98 18.31 -1.86
C MET A 105 8.71 18.47 -0.51
N ALA A 106 9.34 19.62 -0.27
CA ALA A 106 10.04 19.91 0.98
C ALA A 106 9.09 19.84 2.20
N LYS A 107 7.88 20.39 2.08
CA LYS A 107 6.81 20.26 3.10
C LYS A 107 6.52 18.79 3.41
N THR A 108 6.30 17.96 2.39
CA THR A 108 6.01 16.53 2.57
C THR A 108 7.16 15.81 3.28
N LEU A 109 8.41 16.04 2.87
CA LEU A 109 9.58 15.42 3.48
C LEU A 109 9.75 15.86 4.95
N ARG A 110 9.63 17.15 5.24
CA ARG A 110 9.69 17.68 6.62
C ARG A 110 8.61 17.08 7.52
N ASN A 111 7.38 16.93 7.01
CA ASN A 111 6.28 16.33 7.77
C ASN A 111 6.50 14.84 8.08
N ILE A 112 7.09 14.09 7.14
CA ILE A 112 7.50 12.70 7.38
C ILE A 112 8.56 12.67 8.50
N SER A 113 9.59 13.51 8.40
CA SER A 113 10.65 13.60 9.41
C SER A 113 10.11 13.96 10.80
N LYS A 114 9.17 14.92 10.87
CA LYS A 114 8.50 15.32 12.12
C LYS A 114 7.82 14.13 12.80
N LYS A 115 7.02 13.36 12.05
CA LYS A 115 6.33 12.16 12.57
C LYS A 115 7.32 11.13 13.12
N GLU A 116 8.46 10.94 12.45
CA GLU A 116 9.50 10.01 12.93
C GLU A 116 10.16 10.50 14.23
N VAL A 117 10.44 11.80 14.36
CA VAL A 117 11.01 12.42 15.57
C VAL A 117 10.02 12.34 16.74
N ASP A 118 8.75 12.68 16.51
CA ASP A 118 7.70 12.62 17.52
C ASP A 118 7.54 11.18 18.04
N ARG A 119 7.51 10.18 17.15
CA ARG A 119 7.45 8.76 17.52
C ARG A 119 8.62 8.32 18.39
N LYS A 120 9.85 8.77 18.08
CA LYS A 120 11.06 8.42 18.85
C LYS A 120 11.11 9.11 20.22
N SER A 121 10.51 10.30 20.34
CA SER A 121 10.50 11.06 21.61
C SER A 121 9.44 10.60 22.61
N GLY A 122 8.65 9.56 22.29
CA GLY A 122 7.60 9.05 23.19
C GLY A 122 6.42 10.01 23.38
N LYS A 123 6.36 11.11 22.62
CA LYS A 123 5.18 11.96 22.55
C LYS A 123 4.08 11.18 21.81
N HIS A 124 3.23 10.50 22.58
CA HIS A 124 1.95 10.04 22.08
C HIS A 124 1.13 11.27 21.69
N CYS A 125 0.95 11.50 20.39
CA CYS A 125 -0.13 12.33 19.91
C CYS A 125 -1.44 11.66 20.32
N HIS A 126 -2.07 12.14 21.40
CA HIS A 126 -3.47 11.86 21.66
C HIS A 126 -4.26 12.45 20.49
N ASP A 127 -4.85 11.56 19.72
CA ASP A 127 -5.60 11.86 18.51
C ASP A 127 -6.99 12.39 18.89
N HIS A 128 -7.10 13.69 19.19
CA HIS A 128 -8.35 14.45 19.15
C HIS A 128 -8.07 15.90 18.76
N ASP A 129 -7.48 16.10 17.57
CA ASP A 129 -7.75 17.27 16.75
C ASP A 129 -7.20 16.96 15.35
N HIS A 130 -7.97 16.18 14.60
CA HIS A 130 -7.89 16.23 13.15
C HIS A 130 -8.56 17.53 12.71
N PRO A 131 -7.84 18.61 12.32
CA PRO A 131 -8.45 19.47 11.33
C PRO A 131 -8.66 18.56 10.12
N LYS A 132 -9.92 18.31 9.78
CA LYS A 132 -10.31 17.63 8.55
C LYS A 132 -9.65 18.35 7.37
N GLU A 133 -8.44 17.95 6.98
CA GLU A 133 -7.86 18.31 5.69
C GLU A 133 -8.22 17.26 4.66
N HIS A 134 -9.52 16.94 4.58
CA HIS A 134 -10.15 16.67 3.30
C HIS A 134 -10.43 18.02 2.64
N ARG A 135 -9.42 18.65 2.04
CA ARG A 135 -9.66 19.76 1.13
C ARG A 135 -10.00 19.18 -0.24
N CYS A 136 -11.31 19.04 -0.48
CA CYS A 136 -11.87 19.10 -1.83
C CYS A 136 -11.27 20.30 -2.57
N ALA A 137 -11.13 20.15 -3.89
CA ALA A 137 -10.64 21.14 -4.84
C ALA A 137 -11.40 22.49 -4.79
N ALA A 138 -11.07 23.33 -3.81
CA ALA A 138 -11.55 24.71 -3.72
C ALA A 138 -10.37 25.62 -3.34
N MET A 139 -10.14 26.61 -4.20
CA MET A 139 -8.99 27.51 -4.23
C MET A 139 -8.88 28.35 -2.95
N GLY A 140 -7.80 28.15 -2.19
CA GLY A 140 -7.32 29.03 -1.13
C GLY A 140 -5.77 28.99 -1.11
N PRO A 141 -5.08 30.01 -0.56
CA PRO A 141 -3.63 30.12 -0.70
C PRO A 141 -2.92 28.89 -0.14
N GLN A 142 -2.06 28.31 -0.96
CA GLN A 142 -1.36 27.04 -0.73
C GLN A 142 -0.20 27.21 0.26
N ASP A 143 -0.50 27.60 1.49
CA ASP A 143 0.52 27.79 2.53
C ASP A 143 1.15 26.43 2.91
N THR A 144 2.48 26.39 2.95
CA THR A 144 3.23 25.19 3.32
C THR A 144 3.34 25.02 4.84
N GLY A 145 3.11 26.08 5.61
CA GLY A 145 3.32 26.13 7.06
C GLY A 145 4.80 26.31 7.44
N TYR A 146 5.65 26.65 6.47
CA TYR A 146 7.09 26.86 6.65
C TYR A 146 7.47 28.18 5.99
N LYS A 147 7.70 29.21 6.82
CA LYS A 147 7.95 30.59 6.38
C LYS A 147 8.94 30.70 5.21
N GLU A 148 10.08 30.00 5.27
CA GLU A 148 11.09 30.00 4.22
C GLU A 148 10.55 29.53 2.85
N LEU A 149 9.72 28.48 2.85
CA LEU A 149 9.10 27.94 1.64
C LEU A 149 7.98 28.86 1.14
N ASP A 150 7.20 29.45 2.06
CA ASP A 150 6.10 30.35 1.73
C ASP A 150 6.61 31.68 1.16
N ASP A 151 7.72 32.19 1.70
CA ASP A 151 8.38 33.39 1.21
C ASP A 151 8.97 33.13 -0.20
N TRP A 152 9.60 31.97 -0.42
CA TRP A 152 10.05 31.58 -1.76
C TRP A 152 8.89 31.38 -2.75
N MET A 153 7.74 30.84 -2.31
CA MET A 153 6.56 30.71 -3.18
C MET A 153 5.99 32.07 -3.62
N LYS A 154 6.11 33.10 -2.77
CA LYS A 154 5.64 34.46 -3.09
C LYS A 154 6.62 35.18 -4.02
N ASP A 155 7.92 35.01 -3.79
CA ASP A 155 8.98 35.62 -4.60
C ASP A 155 10.01 34.57 -5.02
N PRO A 156 9.74 33.79 -6.10
CA PRO A 156 10.59 32.68 -6.50
C PRO A 156 11.94 33.14 -7.05
N VAL A 157 13.01 32.74 -6.36
CA VAL A 157 14.40 33.00 -6.78
C VAL A 157 15.12 31.71 -7.20
N PRO A 158 16.18 31.78 -8.03
CA PRO A 158 16.98 30.61 -8.35
C PRO A 158 17.57 29.96 -7.10
N LEU A 159 17.68 28.62 -7.11
CA LEU A 159 18.24 27.86 -5.98
C LEU A 159 19.45 27.05 -6.43
N ARG A 160 20.40 26.84 -5.51
CA ARG A 160 21.55 25.96 -5.68
C ARG A 160 21.30 24.63 -4.97
N PHE A 161 21.23 23.56 -5.75
CA PHE A 161 21.10 22.19 -5.27
C PHE A 161 22.48 21.56 -5.20
N LYS A 162 22.94 21.19 -4.01
CA LYS A 162 24.14 20.38 -3.83
C LYS A 162 23.72 18.93 -3.63
N ILE A 163 24.08 18.05 -4.57
CA ILE A 163 23.74 16.63 -4.54
C ILE A 163 25.00 15.82 -4.27
N HIS A 164 24.88 14.83 -3.39
CA HIS A 164 25.87 13.78 -3.16
C HIS A 164 25.22 12.44 -3.47
N LEU A 165 25.58 11.85 -4.62
CA LEU A 165 24.99 10.61 -5.11
C LEU A 165 25.63 9.42 -4.40
N LEU A 166 24.85 8.67 -3.61
CA LEU A 166 25.37 7.58 -2.78
C LEU A 166 25.28 6.23 -3.48
N SER A 167 24.14 5.95 -4.11
CA SER A 167 23.88 4.66 -4.73
C SER A 167 22.94 4.77 -5.92
N VAL A 168 23.18 3.93 -6.92
CA VAL A 168 22.32 3.70 -8.07
C VAL A 168 22.14 2.19 -8.18
N LEU A 169 20.90 1.75 -7.97
CA LEU A 169 20.51 0.35 -8.02
C LEU A 169 19.67 0.13 -9.26
N GLN A 170 20.09 -0.82 -10.10
CA GLN A 170 19.28 -1.29 -11.22
C GLN A 170 18.05 -2.03 -10.69
N TYR A 171 17.04 -2.18 -11.55
CA TYR A 171 15.76 -2.77 -11.19
C TYR A 171 15.94 -4.11 -10.45
N ASP A 172 16.72 -5.04 -11.00
CA ASP A 172 16.95 -6.37 -10.43
C ASP A 172 17.77 -6.40 -9.12
N GLU A 173 18.37 -5.29 -8.70
CA GLU A 173 19.27 -5.23 -7.55
C GLU A 173 18.56 -4.92 -6.22
N TYR A 174 17.23 -4.68 -6.23
CA TYR A 174 16.49 -4.37 -5.00
C TYR A 174 15.05 -4.91 -4.99
N THR A 175 14.45 -4.93 -3.80
CA THR A 175 13.05 -5.34 -3.63
C THR A 175 12.12 -4.20 -3.99
N HIS A 176 11.31 -4.38 -5.02
CA HIS A 176 10.32 -3.41 -5.45
C HIS A 176 9.13 -3.36 -4.51
N ASP A 177 8.70 -2.15 -4.19
CA ASP A 177 7.36 -1.96 -3.67
C ASP A 177 6.32 -2.29 -4.76
N THR A 178 5.12 -2.70 -4.36
CA THR A 178 4.01 -3.02 -5.27
C THR A 178 3.72 -1.92 -6.30
N TRP A 179 3.92 -0.64 -5.97
CA TRP A 179 3.69 0.48 -6.88
C TRP A 179 4.81 0.69 -7.91
N GLN A 180 6.01 0.12 -7.67
CA GLN A 180 7.15 0.22 -8.58
C GLN A 180 7.11 -0.84 -9.69
N MET A 181 6.43 -1.96 -9.44
CA MET A 181 6.34 -3.09 -10.37
C MET A 181 5.56 -2.75 -11.65
N SER A 182 6.04 -3.27 -12.78
CA SER A 182 5.30 -3.29 -14.04
C SER A 182 4.06 -4.20 -13.96
N PRO A 183 3.06 -4.03 -14.84
CA PRO A 183 1.93 -4.94 -14.91
C PRO A 183 2.34 -6.42 -15.10
N GLU A 184 3.37 -6.66 -15.90
CA GLU A 184 3.89 -8.00 -16.20
C GLU A 184 4.49 -8.67 -14.95
N GLU A 185 5.27 -7.92 -14.16
CA GLU A 185 5.87 -8.45 -12.93
C GLU A 185 4.83 -8.67 -11.84
N LYS A 186 3.83 -7.78 -11.74
CA LYS A 186 2.69 -7.99 -10.85
C LYS A 186 1.97 -9.29 -11.21
N MET A 187 1.77 -9.55 -12.50
CA MET A 187 1.15 -10.81 -12.96
C MET A 187 1.98 -12.03 -12.56
N ILE A 188 3.30 -11.99 -12.75
CA ILE A 188 4.21 -13.06 -12.30
C ILE A 188 4.10 -13.25 -10.77
N ASN A 189 4.08 -12.16 -10.02
CA ASN A 189 3.97 -12.18 -8.56
C ASN A 189 2.63 -12.73 -8.06
N VAL A 190 1.52 -12.45 -8.74
CA VAL A 190 0.22 -13.09 -8.43
C VAL A 190 0.34 -14.61 -8.49
N VAL A 191 0.97 -15.14 -9.54
CA VAL A 191 1.17 -16.59 -9.70
C VAL A 191 2.11 -17.15 -8.63
N GLN A 192 3.22 -16.45 -8.34
CA GLN A 192 4.18 -16.86 -7.31
C GLN A 192 3.55 -16.85 -5.91
N PHE A 193 2.87 -15.78 -5.52
CA PHE A 193 2.21 -15.68 -4.21
C PHE A 193 1.12 -16.73 -4.03
N ARG A 194 0.35 -17.04 -5.09
CA ARG A 194 -0.59 -18.16 -5.06
C ARG A 194 0.13 -19.49 -4.81
N LYS A 195 1.26 -19.74 -5.48
CA LYS A 195 2.05 -20.95 -5.32
C LYS A 195 2.64 -21.05 -3.89
N THR A 196 3.26 -19.99 -3.41
CA THR A 196 3.80 -19.90 -2.04
C THR A 196 2.71 -20.12 -1.00
N GLY A 197 1.53 -19.51 -1.17
CA GLY A 197 0.38 -19.74 -0.30
C GLY A 197 -0.08 -21.20 -0.30
N ASN A 198 -0.05 -21.88 -1.46
CA ASN A 198 -0.39 -23.30 -1.55
C ASN A 198 0.63 -24.18 -0.83
N ASP A 199 1.92 -23.85 -0.92
CA ASP A 199 2.99 -24.60 -0.27
C ASP A 199 2.95 -24.40 1.26
N LEU A 200 2.71 -23.16 1.73
CA LEU A 200 2.50 -22.86 3.16
C LEU A 200 1.26 -23.60 3.73
N LEU A 201 0.20 -23.76 2.95
CA LEU A 201 -0.96 -24.58 3.35
C LEU A 201 -0.60 -26.07 3.52
N LYS A 202 0.32 -26.61 2.70
CA LYS A 202 0.81 -27.99 2.86
C LYS A 202 1.67 -28.13 4.11
N GLU A 203 2.40 -27.07 4.48
CA GLU A 203 3.19 -26.98 5.72
C GLU A 203 2.34 -26.68 6.96
N ASN A 204 1.01 -26.58 6.84
CA ASN A 204 0.09 -26.20 7.91
C ASN A 204 0.33 -24.79 8.50
N LYS A 205 1.02 -23.91 7.78
CA LYS A 205 1.23 -22.49 8.13
C LYS A 205 0.09 -21.63 7.58
N ILE A 206 -1.08 -21.76 8.20
CA ILE A 206 -2.33 -21.22 7.66
C ILE A 206 -2.36 -19.68 7.66
N GLU A 207 -1.86 -19.05 8.72
CA GLU A 207 -1.84 -17.58 8.84
C GLU A 207 -0.94 -16.96 7.77
N GLU A 208 0.28 -17.47 7.61
CA GLU A 208 1.22 -17.03 6.58
C GLU A 208 0.65 -17.24 5.16
N ALA A 209 0.00 -18.39 4.92
CA ALA A 209 -0.68 -18.63 3.65
C ALA A 209 -1.79 -17.59 3.38
N SER A 210 -2.57 -17.23 4.41
CA SER A 210 -3.62 -16.21 4.28
C SER A 210 -3.07 -14.83 3.90
N ILE A 211 -1.88 -14.48 4.42
CA ILE A 211 -1.19 -13.24 4.07
C ILE A 211 -0.80 -13.27 2.59
N LYS A 212 -0.21 -14.37 2.11
CA LYS A 212 0.20 -14.51 0.70
C LYS A 212 -0.96 -14.44 -0.28
N TYR A 213 -2.11 -15.02 0.03
CA TYR A 213 -3.30 -14.87 -0.83
C TYR A 213 -3.83 -13.43 -0.84
N ARG A 214 -3.80 -12.71 0.29
CA ARG A 214 -4.21 -11.29 0.33
C ARG A 214 -3.26 -10.39 -0.44
N GLU A 215 -1.95 -10.63 -0.36
CA GLU A 215 -0.96 -9.93 -1.19
C GLU A 215 -1.23 -10.15 -2.69
N ALA A 216 -1.53 -11.39 -3.10
CA ALA A 216 -1.89 -11.70 -4.48
C ALA A 216 -3.18 -10.99 -4.92
N LEU A 217 -4.22 -10.97 -4.08
CA LEU A 217 -5.47 -10.26 -4.36
C LEU A 217 -5.24 -8.75 -4.55
N GLY A 218 -4.42 -8.13 -3.70
CA GLY A 218 -4.07 -6.71 -3.85
C GLY A 218 -3.37 -6.42 -5.17
N LEU A 219 -2.53 -7.33 -5.67
CA LEU A 219 -1.92 -7.19 -7.00
C LEU A 219 -2.97 -7.29 -8.11
N VAL A 220 -3.88 -8.26 -8.04
CA VAL A 220 -4.98 -8.43 -9.01
C VAL A 220 -5.85 -7.17 -9.06
N ASP A 221 -6.19 -6.58 -7.92
CA ASP A 221 -6.96 -5.33 -7.85
C ASP A 221 -6.22 -4.20 -8.58
N THR A 222 -4.91 -4.03 -8.35
CA THR A 222 -4.14 -2.98 -9.04
C THR A 222 -4.03 -3.21 -10.54
N LEU A 223 -3.97 -4.46 -10.99
CA LEU A 223 -3.95 -4.81 -12.41
C LEU A 223 -5.31 -4.54 -13.06
N SER A 224 -6.39 -4.86 -12.35
CA SER A 224 -7.76 -4.67 -12.82
C SER A 224 -8.10 -3.20 -13.07
N LEU A 225 -7.45 -2.27 -12.36
CA LEU A 225 -7.62 -0.82 -12.54
C LEU A 225 -7.02 -0.28 -13.85
N LEU A 226 -6.12 -1.05 -14.49
CA LEU A 226 -5.51 -0.67 -15.76
C LEU A 226 -6.41 -1.00 -16.95
N GLU A 227 -7.35 -1.93 -16.77
CA GLU A 227 -8.22 -2.45 -17.82
C GLU A 227 -9.65 -1.96 -17.65
N LYS A 228 -10.40 -1.92 -18.75
CA LYS A 228 -11.81 -1.52 -18.72
C LYS A 228 -12.69 -2.66 -18.18
N PRO A 229 -13.52 -2.41 -17.16
CA PRO A 229 -14.41 -3.43 -16.62
C PRO A 229 -15.29 -4.08 -17.69
N GLY A 230 -15.26 -5.42 -17.74
CA GLY A 230 -16.07 -6.23 -18.65
C GLY A 230 -15.41 -6.58 -20.00
N GLU A 231 -14.30 -5.94 -20.35
CA GLU A 231 -13.48 -6.35 -21.51
C GLU A 231 -12.77 -7.69 -21.25
N LYS A 232 -12.24 -8.32 -22.31
CA LYS A 232 -11.69 -9.68 -22.22
C LYS A 232 -10.47 -9.72 -21.30
N GLU A 233 -9.60 -8.73 -21.42
CA GLU A 233 -8.37 -8.54 -20.65
C GLU A 233 -8.70 -8.35 -19.17
N TRP A 234 -9.70 -7.52 -18.86
CA TRP A 234 -10.18 -7.34 -17.49
C TRP A 234 -10.74 -8.64 -16.91
N LYS A 235 -11.54 -9.39 -17.68
CA LYS A 235 -12.09 -10.68 -17.22
C LYS A 235 -11.00 -11.71 -16.96
N LEU A 236 -9.97 -11.78 -17.81
CA LEU A 236 -8.83 -12.67 -17.59
C LEU A 236 -8.09 -12.36 -16.29
N ILE A 237 -7.96 -11.08 -15.93
CA ILE A 237 -7.39 -10.65 -14.66
C ILE A 237 -8.33 -10.98 -13.50
N ASP A 238 -9.62 -10.68 -13.63
CA ASP A 238 -10.62 -10.93 -12.59
C ASP A 238 -10.80 -12.43 -12.29
N ASP A 239 -10.64 -13.31 -13.29
CA ASP A 239 -10.68 -14.76 -13.11
C ASP A 239 -9.55 -15.27 -12.18
N LEU A 240 -8.44 -14.53 -12.05
CA LEU A 240 -7.36 -14.86 -11.11
C LEU A 240 -7.82 -14.78 -9.65
N ASN A 241 -8.85 -13.99 -9.36
CA ASN A 241 -9.42 -13.87 -8.03
C ASN A 241 -10.05 -15.18 -7.54
N ILE A 242 -10.62 -15.99 -8.44
CA ILE A 242 -11.36 -17.20 -8.09
C ILE A 242 -10.53 -18.17 -7.22
N PRO A 243 -9.37 -18.69 -7.68
CA PRO A 243 -8.57 -19.61 -6.87
C PRO A 243 -8.01 -18.96 -5.60
N LEU A 244 -7.75 -17.66 -5.61
CA LEU A 244 -7.23 -16.91 -4.46
C LEU A 244 -8.28 -16.81 -3.35
N TYR A 245 -9.50 -16.37 -3.69
CA TYR A 245 -10.61 -16.28 -2.74
C TYR A 245 -11.03 -17.65 -2.20
N LEU A 246 -11.04 -18.68 -3.06
CA LEU A 246 -11.28 -20.04 -2.62
C LEU A 246 -10.26 -20.46 -1.55
N ASN A 247 -8.97 -20.33 -1.84
CA ASN A 247 -7.92 -20.73 -0.89
C ASN A 247 -7.92 -19.89 0.39
N LEU A 248 -8.16 -18.59 0.27
CA LEU A 248 -8.28 -17.71 1.43
C LEU A 248 -9.49 -18.09 2.31
N SER A 249 -10.63 -18.46 1.71
CA SER A 249 -11.79 -18.98 2.43
C SER A 249 -11.47 -20.27 3.19
N LYS A 250 -10.66 -21.16 2.61
CA LYS A 250 -10.14 -22.34 3.33
C LYS A 250 -9.29 -21.92 4.53
N CYS A 251 -8.36 -20.98 4.38
CA CYS A 251 -7.54 -20.51 5.49
C CYS A 251 -8.42 -19.97 6.63
N TYR A 252 -9.43 -19.16 6.30
CA TYR A 252 -10.34 -18.60 7.30
C TYR A 252 -11.19 -19.66 7.99
N LEU A 253 -11.65 -20.69 7.28
CA LEU A 253 -12.31 -21.86 7.90
C LEU A 253 -11.39 -22.55 8.91
N ASP A 254 -10.14 -22.80 8.54
CA ASP A 254 -9.17 -23.50 9.39
C ASP A 254 -8.79 -22.65 10.62
N MET A 255 -8.76 -21.32 10.47
CA MET A 255 -8.58 -20.35 11.56
C MET A 255 -9.86 -20.07 12.38
N LYS A 256 -10.98 -20.72 12.05
CA LYS A 256 -12.31 -20.50 12.67
C LYS A 256 -12.87 -19.07 12.54
N GLN A 257 -12.38 -18.33 11.56
CA GLN A 257 -12.86 -16.99 11.17
C GLN A 257 -13.99 -17.16 10.15
N TYR A 258 -15.16 -17.58 10.64
CA TYR A 258 -16.22 -18.09 9.77
C TYR A 258 -16.91 -17.00 8.93
N TYR A 259 -17.01 -15.76 9.41
CA TYR A 259 -17.61 -14.67 8.64
C TYR A 259 -16.73 -14.27 7.45
N GLU A 260 -15.43 -14.22 7.66
CA GLU A 260 -14.41 -13.97 6.65
C GLU A 260 -14.38 -15.10 5.61
N ALA A 261 -14.53 -16.36 6.06
CA ALA A 261 -14.68 -17.51 5.16
C ALA A 261 -15.93 -17.42 4.27
N ILE A 262 -17.07 -16.97 4.82
CA ILE A 262 -18.32 -16.75 4.06
C ILE A 262 -18.12 -15.66 3.01
N ASN A 263 -17.55 -14.52 3.41
CA ASN A 263 -17.34 -13.38 2.52
C ASN A 263 -16.42 -13.75 1.35
N THR A 264 -15.28 -14.36 1.64
CA THR A 264 -14.31 -14.78 0.62
C THR A 264 -14.86 -15.89 -0.29
N ALA A 265 -15.57 -16.89 0.24
CA ALA A 265 -16.24 -17.89 -0.60
C ALA A 265 -17.29 -17.24 -1.51
N SER A 266 -18.04 -16.25 -1.00
CA SER A 266 -19.03 -15.53 -1.78
C SER A 266 -18.41 -14.70 -2.91
N GLU A 267 -17.23 -14.11 -2.69
CA GLU A 267 -16.50 -13.41 -3.77
C GLU A 267 -16.07 -14.35 -4.91
N ALA A 268 -15.65 -15.58 -4.58
CA ALA A 268 -15.40 -16.60 -5.60
C ALA A 268 -16.69 -16.98 -6.33
N LEU A 269 -17.79 -17.20 -5.61
CA LEU A 269 -19.08 -17.61 -6.18
C LEU A 269 -19.79 -16.52 -6.99
N LYS A 270 -19.48 -15.24 -6.78
CA LYS A 270 -19.94 -14.15 -7.66
C LYS A 270 -19.41 -14.32 -9.09
N ARG A 271 -18.20 -14.88 -9.22
CA ARG A 271 -17.50 -15.10 -10.50
C ARG A 271 -17.80 -16.47 -11.08
N GLU A 272 -17.78 -17.49 -10.23
CA GLU A 272 -18.08 -18.88 -10.59
C GLU A 272 -19.17 -19.46 -9.67
N PRO A 273 -20.47 -19.23 -9.97
CA PRO A 273 -21.58 -19.58 -9.07
C PRO A 273 -21.71 -21.06 -8.74
N ASP A 274 -21.27 -21.94 -9.65
CA ASP A 274 -21.35 -23.38 -9.51
C ASP A 274 -20.02 -24.01 -9.05
N ASN A 275 -19.09 -23.21 -8.51
CA ASN A 275 -17.85 -23.73 -7.96
C ASN A 275 -18.12 -24.57 -6.70
N LEU A 276 -17.99 -25.89 -6.83
CA LEU A 276 -18.25 -26.86 -5.75
C LEU A 276 -17.44 -26.57 -4.47
N LYS A 277 -16.17 -26.13 -4.60
CA LYS A 277 -15.32 -25.81 -3.43
C LYS A 277 -15.83 -24.56 -2.72
N GLY A 278 -16.24 -23.55 -3.48
CA GLY A 278 -16.81 -22.31 -2.95
C GLY A 278 -18.12 -22.59 -2.20
N LEU A 279 -19.04 -23.32 -2.83
CA LEU A 279 -20.32 -23.71 -2.23
C LEU A 279 -20.09 -24.51 -0.94
N PHE A 280 -19.20 -25.51 -0.96
CA PHE A 280 -18.96 -26.36 0.20
C PHE A 280 -18.36 -25.57 1.37
N ARG A 281 -17.40 -24.68 1.09
CA ARG A 281 -16.74 -23.85 2.11
C ARG A 281 -17.73 -22.84 2.72
N ARG A 282 -18.55 -22.19 1.88
CA ARG A 282 -19.58 -21.26 2.33
C ARG A 282 -20.66 -21.97 3.16
N ALA A 283 -21.14 -23.13 2.72
CA ALA A 283 -22.11 -23.95 3.45
C ALA A 283 -21.61 -24.31 4.85
N LYS A 284 -20.38 -24.83 4.92
CA LYS A 284 -19.74 -25.22 6.18
C LYS A 284 -19.59 -24.03 7.12
N ALA A 285 -19.15 -22.88 6.62
CA ALA A 285 -19.01 -21.66 7.43
C ALA A 285 -20.38 -21.14 7.91
N ASN A 286 -21.39 -21.09 7.03
CA ASN A 286 -22.76 -20.70 7.37
C ASN A 286 -23.35 -21.58 8.47
N ARG A 287 -23.17 -22.91 8.38
CA ARG A 287 -23.58 -23.86 9.41
C ARG A 287 -22.95 -23.54 10.77
N LEU A 288 -21.66 -23.21 10.79
CA LEU A 288 -20.91 -22.93 12.02
C LEU A 288 -21.30 -21.59 12.68
N VAL A 289 -21.83 -20.63 11.93
CA VAL A 289 -22.36 -19.36 12.47
C VAL A 289 -23.88 -19.37 12.69
N GLY A 290 -24.55 -20.51 12.50
CA GLY A 290 -25.99 -20.66 12.73
C GLY A 290 -26.89 -20.18 11.57
N LYS A 291 -26.32 -19.89 10.40
CA LYS A 291 -27.05 -19.58 9.16
C LYS A 291 -27.48 -20.86 8.44
N PHE A 292 -28.37 -21.61 9.09
CA PHE A 292 -28.72 -22.97 8.67
C PHE A 292 -29.45 -23.06 7.33
N ASN A 293 -30.29 -22.07 7.01
CA ASN A 293 -31.04 -22.06 5.74
C ASN A 293 -30.09 -21.85 4.56
N GLU A 294 -29.18 -20.89 4.68
CA GLU A 294 -28.16 -20.57 3.67
C GLU A 294 -27.20 -21.74 3.46
N ALA A 295 -26.78 -22.41 4.54
CA ALA A 295 -25.96 -23.61 4.44
C ALA A 295 -26.70 -24.75 3.72
N SER A 296 -27.98 -24.96 4.01
CA SER A 296 -28.82 -25.97 3.36
C SER A 296 -28.93 -25.72 1.85
N LEU A 297 -29.12 -24.46 1.43
CA LEU A 297 -29.22 -24.12 0.01
C LEU A 297 -27.93 -24.45 -0.75
N ASP A 298 -26.77 -24.10 -0.17
CA ASP A 298 -25.47 -24.41 -0.77
C ASP A 298 -25.23 -25.93 -0.87
N TYR A 299 -25.55 -26.69 0.16
CA TYR A 299 -25.41 -28.16 0.15
C TYR A 299 -26.34 -28.83 -0.87
N LEU A 300 -27.59 -28.38 -1.00
CA LEU A 300 -28.51 -28.87 -2.02
C LEU A 300 -28.00 -28.58 -3.43
N ARG A 301 -27.47 -27.36 -3.66
CA ARG A 301 -26.87 -26.99 -4.94
C ARG A 301 -25.68 -27.89 -5.30
N ILE A 302 -24.83 -28.24 -4.33
CA ILE A 302 -23.72 -29.19 -4.55
C ILE A 302 -24.26 -30.57 -4.95
N LYS A 303 -25.33 -31.05 -4.29
CA LYS A 303 -25.94 -32.36 -4.62
C LYS A 303 -26.53 -32.40 -6.03
N GLU A 304 -27.06 -31.27 -6.52
CA GLU A 304 -27.54 -31.12 -7.90
C GLU A 304 -26.39 -31.14 -8.91
N LEU A 305 -25.31 -30.40 -8.63
CA LEU A 305 -24.18 -30.24 -9.54
C LEU A 305 -23.28 -31.50 -9.60
N ASP A 306 -23.09 -32.16 -8.46
CA ASP A 306 -22.28 -33.38 -8.36
C ASP A 306 -22.97 -34.43 -7.46
N PRO A 307 -23.78 -35.32 -8.06
CA PRO A 307 -24.44 -36.41 -7.35
C PRO A 307 -23.47 -37.37 -6.64
N THR A 308 -22.19 -37.45 -7.06
CA THR A 308 -21.20 -38.34 -6.43
C THR A 308 -20.86 -37.91 -5.01
N MET A 309 -21.02 -36.62 -4.71
CA MET A 309 -20.86 -36.07 -3.36
C MET A 309 -22.06 -36.34 -2.44
N GLY A 310 -23.13 -36.98 -2.93
CA GLY A 310 -24.40 -37.14 -2.22
C GLY A 310 -24.25 -37.68 -0.79
N LYS A 311 -23.42 -38.70 -0.58
CA LYS A 311 -23.16 -39.28 0.75
C LYS A 311 -22.48 -38.28 1.70
N THR A 312 -21.50 -37.51 1.21
CA THR A 312 -20.81 -36.48 2.00
C THR A 312 -21.77 -35.34 2.35
N ILE A 313 -22.62 -34.94 1.41
CA ILE A 313 -23.62 -33.90 1.63
C ILE A 313 -24.68 -34.34 2.63
N GLU A 314 -25.13 -35.60 2.58
CA GLU A 314 -26.07 -36.15 3.57
C GLU A 314 -25.48 -36.15 4.99
N GLN A 315 -24.20 -36.46 5.14
CA GLN A 315 -23.49 -36.36 6.42
C GLN A 315 -23.42 -34.90 6.92
N GLU A 316 -23.05 -33.95 6.07
CA GLU A 316 -23.00 -32.53 6.44
C GLU A 316 -24.38 -31.96 6.76
N MET A 317 -25.43 -32.41 6.06
CA MET A 317 -26.82 -32.03 6.35
C MET A 317 -27.31 -32.61 7.68
N ALA A 318 -26.90 -33.83 8.05
CA ALA A 318 -27.18 -34.37 9.38
C ALA A 318 -26.50 -33.55 10.49
N LEU A 319 -25.24 -33.14 10.28
CA LEU A 319 -24.53 -32.22 11.20
C LEU A 319 -25.21 -30.86 11.30
N LEU A 320 -25.78 -30.37 10.20
CA LEU A 320 -26.55 -29.12 10.18
C LEU A 320 -27.80 -29.21 11.05
N LEU A 321 -28.58 -30.30 10.91
CA LEU A 321 -29.79 -30.50 11.70
C LEU A 321 -29.49 -30.63 13.20
N ASP A 322 -28.45 -31.39 13.57
CA ASP A 322 -28.01 -31.50 14.96
C ASP A 322 -27.56 -30.14 15.53
N ALA A 323 -26.78 -29.37 14.77
CA ALA A 323 -26.37 -28.03 15.17
C ALA A 323 -27.56 -27.08 15.34
N ARG A 324 -28.58 -27.19 14.47
CA ARG A 324 -29.81 -26.39 14.56
C ARG A 324 -30.61 -26.69 15.82
N VAL A 325 -30.83 -27.97 16.13
CA VAL A 325 -31.54 -28.40 17.35
C VAL A 325 -30.83 -27.89 18.60
N LYS A 326 -29.48 -28.01 18.65
CA LYS A 326 -28.68 -27.49 19.78
C LYS A 326 -28.78 -25.97 19.90
N PHE A 327 -28.77 -25.25 18.78
CA PHE A 327 -28.91 -23.80 18.77
C PHE A 327 -30.28 -23.35 19.28
N GLU A 328 -31.36 -24.00 18.83
CA GLU A 328 -32.74 -23.74 19.28
C GLU A 328 -32.92 -24.06 20.77
N ALA A 329 -32.43 -25.21 21.25
CA ALA A 329 -32.49 -25.57 22.66
C ALA A 329 -31.72 -24.59 23.57
N ASN A 330 -30.55 -24.13 23.13
CA ASN A 330 -29.78 -23.11 23.86
C ASN A 330 -30.52 -21.77 23.88
N LYS A 331 -31.16 -21.38 22.78
CA LYS A 331 -31.97 -20.15 22.69
C LYS A 331 -33.12 -20.19 23.69
N ASP A 332 -33.84 -21.31 23.78
CA ASP A 332 -34.94 -21.49 24.75
C ASP A 332 -34.44 -21.44 26.20
N ASN A 333 -33.26 -22.00 26.49
CA ASN A 333 -32.66 -21.95 27.82
C ASN A 333 -32.24 -20.51 28.21
N VAL A 334 -31.62 -19.77 27.29
CA VAL A 334 -31.26 -18.36 27.50
C VAL A 334 -32.50 -17.51 27.76
N TYR A 335 -33.57 -17.65 26.99
CA TYR A 335 -34.83 -16.95 27.28
C TYR A 335 -35.40 -17.30 28.65
N LYS A 336 -35.44 -18.58 29.02
CA LYS A 336 -35.92 -19.02 30.34
C LYS A 336 -35.10 -18.41 31.48
N GLN A 337 -33.78 -18.26 31.33
CA GLN A 337 -32.92 -17.61 32.33
C GLN A 337 -33.15 -16.10 32.39
N MET A 338 -33.29 -15.43 31.24
CA MET A 338 -33.58 -13.99 31.18
C MET A 338 -34.94 -13.65 31.83
N PHE A 339 -35.99 -14.45 31.61
CA PHE A 339 -37.30 -14.23 32.22
C PHE A 339 -37.33 -14.49 33.74
N LYS A 340 -36.51 -15.41 34.25
CA LYS A 340 -36.37 -15.62 35.71
C LYS A 340 -35.67 -14.44 36.41
N GLY A 341 -34.65 -13.86 35.77
CA GLY A 341 -33.96 -12.67 36.31
C GLY A 341 -34.84 -11.41 36.36
N VAL A 342 -35.81 -11.29 35.45
CA VAL A 342 -36.78 -10.16 35.44
C VAL A 342 -37.84 -10.30 36.53
N SER A 343 -38.25 -11.53 36.90
CA SER A 343 -39.20 -11.75 37.99
C SER A 343 -38.63 -11.53 39.39
N ASP A 344 -37.31 -11.65 39.56
CA ASP A 344 -36.63 -11.49 40.85
C ASP A 344 -36.16 -10.04 41.12
N GLY A 345 -36.19 -9.14 40.13
CA GLY A 345 -35.78 -7.74 40.25
C GLY A 345 -36.91 -6.74 40.56
N ASN A 346 -38.13 -7.22 40.81
CA ASN A 346 -39.33 -6.38 41.00
C ASN A 346 -39.96 -6.55 42.39
N LYS A 347 -39.15 -6.85 43.41
CA LYS A 347 -39.56 -6.93 44.82
C LYS A 347 -38.84 -5.90 45.68
#